data_AF-A0A426DFS4-F1
#
_entry.id   AF-A0A426DFS4-F1
#
_cell.length_a   1.000
_cell.length_b   1.000
_cell.length_c   1.000
_cell.angle_alpha   90.00
_cell.angle_beta   90.00
_cell.angle_gamma   90.00
#
_symmetry.space_group_name_H-M   'P 1'
#
loop_
_entity.id
_entity.type
_entity.pdbx_description
1 polymer ?
#
loop_
_entity_poly.entity_id
_entity_poly.type
_entity_poly.pdbx_seq_one_letter_code
_entity_poly.pdbx_strand_id
1 'polypeptide(L)'
;MRIALYYLIQCTWGVVQSTLGVIYFIFYFSERHYFYHGAVVTEWNAKSSVSLGMFVFVTKEPYFYDKLKNEYTIEELSQRLLVHEYGHTIQSLILGPLYLIIIGIPSTLWGFLPCCNIKRKAKSISYFSFFTEKWANFLGEQVTGQKSMENLVIN
;
A
#
# COMPACT_ATOMS: atom_id res chain seq x y z
N MET A 1 17.58 5.81 2.61
CA MET A 1 18.37 4.56 2.82
C MET A 1 19.14 4.24 1.54
N ARG A 2 20.38 3.75 1.62
CA ARG A 2 21.10 3.31 0.40
C ARG A 2 20.34 2.14 -0.24
N ILE A 3 20.12 2.18 -1.56
CA ILE A 3 19.34 1.17 -2.30
C ILE A 3 19.87 -0.26 -2.07
N ALA A 4 21.20 -0.44 -2.02
CA ALA A 4 21.78 -1.75 -1.73
C ALA A 4 21.39 -2.30 -0.34
N LEU A 5 21.33 -1.43 0.68
CA LEU A 5 20.91 -1.80 2.03
C LEU A 5 19.40 -2.15 2.07
N TYR A 6 18.59 -1.42 1.31
CA TYR A 6 17.17 -1.72 1.14
C TYR A 6 16.97 -3.16 0.63
N TYR A 7 17.64 -3.52 -0.46
CA TYR A 7 17.53 -4.88 -1.01
C TYR A 7 18.07 -5.94 -0.07
N LEU A 8 19.20 -5.70 0.59
CA LEU A 8 19.76 -6.65 1.56
C LEU A 8 18.75 -6.98 2.67
N ILE A 9 18.12 -5.97 3.26
CA ILE A 9 17.13 -6.14 4.33
C ILE A 9 15.89 -6.85 3.78
N GLN A 10 15.36 -6.45 2.64
CA GLN A 10 14.17 -7.08 2.05
C GLN A 10 14.39 -8.55 1.67
N CYS A 11 15.58 -8.90 1.19
CA CYS A 11 15.93 -10.27 0.81
C CYS A 11 16.26 -11.17 2.01
N THR A 12 16.46 -10.62 3.20
CA THR A 12 16.81 -11.39 4.41
C THR A 12 15.72 -11.27 5.47
N TRP A 13 15.54 -10.08 6.04
CA TRP A 13 14.54 -9.76 7.04
C TRP A 13 13.11 -9.74 6.47
N GLY A 14 12.95 -9.22 5.25
CA GLY A 14 11.66 -9.14 4.56
C GLY A 14 11.34 -10.33 3.65
N VAL A 15 12.06 -11.45 3.79
CA VAL A 15 12.14 -12.48 2.75
C VAL A 15 10.79 -13.14 2.45
N VAL A 16 9.95 -13.38 3.45
CA VAL A 16 8.67 -14.10 3.30
C VAL A 16 7.73 -13.30 2.39
N GLN A 17 7.46 -12.06 2.75
CA GLN A 17 6.59 -11.18 1.98
C GLN A 17 7.22 -10.74 0.65
N SER A 18 8.54 -10.57 0.58
CA SER A 18 9.21 -10.28 -0.70
C SER A 18 9.09 -11.46 -1.66
N THR A 19 9.14 -12.70 -1.17
CA THR A 19 8.92 -13.90 -2.00
C THR A 19 7.48 -13.94 -2.53
N LEU A 20 6.49 -13.64 -1.70
CA LEU A 20 5.10 -13.48 -2.17
C LEU A 20 4.98 -12.38 -3.22
N GLY A 21 5.67 -11.25 -3.01
CA GLY A 21 5.76 -10.16 -3.98
C GLY A 21 6.34 -10.61 -5.32
N VAL A 22 7.45 -11.37 -5.33
CA VAL A 22 8.05 -11.92 -6.56
C VAL A 22 7.06 -12.83 -7.29
N ILE A 23 6.35 -13.70 -6.58
CA ILE A 23 5.36 -14.60 -7.19
C ILE A 23 4.28 -13.79 -7.92
N TYR A 24 3.72 -12.76 -7.28
CA TYR A 24 2.76 -11.86 -7.91
C TYR A 24 3.38 -11.09 -9.08
N PHE A 25 4.60 -10.58 -8.92
CA PHE A 25 5.31 -9.88 -9.99
C PHE A 25 5.46 -10.76 -11.25
N ILE A 26 5.77 -12.04 -11.10
CA ILE A 26 5.86 -12.98 -12.23
C ILE A 26 4.51 -13.15 -12.92
N PHE A 27 3.41 -13.28 -12.18
CA PHE A 27 2.06 -13.38 -12.76
C PHE A 27 1.66 -12.13 -13.55
N TYR A 28 2.14 -10.96 -13.13
CA TYR A 28 1.82 -9.67 -13.75
C TYR A 28 3.01 -9.06 -14.52
N PHE A 29 3.94 -9.88 -15.00
CA PHE A 29 5.19 -9.42 -15.64
C PHE A 29 4.98 -8.64 -16.95
N SER A 30 3.82 -8.82 -17.60
CA SER A 30 3.46 -8.07 -18.82
C SER A 30 2.92 -6.67 -18.54
N GLU A 31 2.67 -6.33 -17.27
CA GLU A 31 2.15 -5.03 -16.88
C GLU A 31 3.25 -3.97 -16.85
N ARG A 32 2.87 -2.71 -16.60
CA ARG A 32 3.84 -1.63 -16.46
C ARG A 32 4.56 -1.73 -15.12
N HIS A 33 5.89 -1.69 -15.18
CA HIS A 33 6.75 -1.70 -14.00
C HIS A 33 7.67 -0.48 -13.96
N TYR A 34 7.93 0.03 -12.75
CA TYR A 34 8.91 1.09 -12.52
C TYR A 34 9.44 1.02 -11.09
N PHE A 35 10.52 1.76 -10.82
CA PHE A 35 11.10 1.82 -9.48
C PHE A 35 10.60 3.06 -8.73
N TYR A 36 10.28 2.89 -7.44
CA TYR A 36 9.93 3.98 -6.54
C TYR A 36 10.69 3.81 -5.22
N HIS A 37 11.68 4.67 -4.98
CA HIS A 37 12.54 4.64 -3.78
C HIS A 37 13.18 3.26 -3.48
N GLY A 38 13.44 2.46 -4.50
CA GLY A 38 14.01 1.11 -4.41
C GLY A 38 12.96 -0.02 -4.49
N ALA A 39 11.69 0.28 -4.21
CA ALA A 39 10.60 -0.67 -4.43
C ALA A 39 10.32 -0.86 -5.92
N VAL A 40 9.90 -2.08 -6.29
CA VAL A 40 9.43 -2.40 -7.63
C VAL A 40 7.93 -2.22 -7.66
N VAL A 41 7.47 -1.21 -8.41
CA VAL A 41 6.07 -0.89 -8.56
C VAL A 41 5.52 -1.56 -9.80
N THR A 42 4.34 -2.17 -9.68
CA THR A 42 3.57 -2.78 -10.78
C THR A 42 2.20 -2.13 -10.84
N GLU A 43 1.86 -1.51 -11.96
CA GLU A 43 0.52 -0.98 -12.22
C GLU A 43 -0.37 -2.07 -12.82
N TRP A 44 -1.46 -2.42 -12.16
CA TRP A 44 -2.36 -3.49 -12.62
C TRP A 44 -3.83 -3.05 -12.72
N ASN A 45 -4.64 -3.88 -13.37
CA ASN A 45 -6.07 -3.63 -13.55
C ASN A 45 -6.93 -4.15 -12.37
N ALA A 46 -6.31 -4.58 -11.26
CA ALA A 46 -7.06 -5.00 -10.07
C ALA A 46 -7.62 -3.77 -9.34
N LYS A 47 -8.76 -3.94 -8.65
CA LYS A 47 -9.45 -2.85 -7.93
C LYS A 47 -8.80 -2.43 -6.61
N SER A 48 -7.83 -3.21 -6.14
CA SER A 48 -7.12 -3.00 -4.88
C SER A 48 -5.62 -2.85 -5.15
N SER A 49 -4.97 -2.07 -4.29
CA SER A 49 -3.52 -2.00 -4.20
C SER A 49 -3.02 -2.85 -3.03
N VAL A 50 -1.77 -3.31 -3.11
CA VAL A 50 -1.15 -4.08 -2.03
C VAL A 50 0.36 -3.98 -2.10
N SER A 51 0.99 -4.00 -0.93
CA SER A 51 2.45 -4.01 -0.80
C SER A 51 2.96 -5.27 -0.11
N LEU A 52 3.91 -5.94 -0.76
CA LEU A 52 4.49 -7.21 -0.35
C LEU A 52 6.02 -7.11 -0.38
N GLY A 53 6.60 -6.79 0.78
CA GLY A 53 8.06 -6.64 0.89
C GLY A 53 8.54 -5.48 0.05
N MET A 54 9.39 -5.77 -0.94
CA MET A 54 9.89 -4.77 -1.87
C MET A 54 8.99 -4.49 -3.10
N PHE A 55 7.90 -5.24 -3.24
CA PHE A 55 7.00 -5.13 -4.38
C PHE A 55 5.74 -4.36 -3.99
N VAL A 56 5.40 -3.38 -4.81
CA VAL A 56 4.21 -2.54 -4.65
C VAL A 56 3.33 -2.75 -5.86
N PHE A 57 2.07 -3.12 -5.63
CA PHE A 57 1.09 -3.29 -6.69
C PHE A 57 0.02 -2.23 -6.55
N VAL A 58 -0.11 -1.37 -7.55
CA VAL A 58 -1.03 -0.23 -7.53
C VAL A 58 -2.08 -0.36 -8.62
N THR A 59 -3.32 -0.03 -8.27
CA THR A 59 -4.42 0.01 -9.23
C THR A 59 -4.29 1.20 -10.19
N LYS A 60 -4.55 0.96 -11.47
CA LYS A 60 -4.70 2.02 -12.49
C LYS A 60 -6.02 2.79 -12.33
N GLU A 61 -7.03 2.15 -11.76
CA GLU A 61 -8.38 2.69 -11.62
C GLU A 61 -8.81 2.62 -10.14
N PRO A 62 -8.36 3.58 -9.31
CA PRO A 62 -8.77 3.62 -7.92
C PRO A 62 -10.29 3.80 -7.84
N TYR A 63 -10.99 2.77 -7.33
CA TYR A 63 -12.46 2.74 -7.22
C TYR A 63 -13.07 3.97 -6.50
N PHE A 64 -12.27 4.63 -5.67
CA PHE A 64 -12.67 5.82 -4.91
C PHE A 64 -12.52 7.14 -5.67
N TYR A 65 -11.95 7.11 -6.88
CA TYR A 65 -11.81 8.29 -7.73
C TYR A 65 -13.17 8.94 -8.04
N ASP A 66 -14.19 8.15 -8.37
CA ASP A 66 -15.51 8.69 -8.72
C ASP A 66 -16.12 9.59 -7.63
N LYS A 67 -15.76 9.33 -6.38
CA LYS A 67 -16.21 10.09 -5.20
C LYS A 67 -15.37 11.33 -4.93
N LEU A 68 -14.09 11.30 -5.31
CA LEU A 68 -13.10 12.34 -5.02
C LEU A 68 -12.75 13.21 -6.24
N LYS A 69 -13.30 12.91 -7.42
CA LYS A 69 -13.04 13.61 -8.69
C LYS A 69 -13.27 15.12 -8.69
N ASN A 70 -14.09 15.63 -7.77
CA ASN A 70 -14.34 17.06 -7.64
C ASN A 70 -13.20 17.79 -6.91
N GLU A 71 -12.38 17.05 -6.16
CA GLU A 71 -11.31 17.59 -5.31
C GLU A 71 -9.91 17.18 -5.80
N TYR A 72 -9.80 16.04 -6.48
CA TYR A 72 -8.53 15.43 -6.87
C TYR A 72 -8.53 14.95 -8.32
N THR A 73 -7.38 15.08 -8.98
CA THR A 73 -7.11 14.44 -10.27
C THR A 73 -6.81 12.95 -10.07
N ILE A 74 -6.97 12.13 -11.11
CA ILE A 74 -6.65 10.71 -11.04
C ILE A 74 -5.15 10.49 -10.81
N GLU A 75 -4.31 11.36 -11.39
CA GLU A 75 -2.87 11.33 -11.22
C GLU A 75 -2.46 11.66 -9.78
N GLU A 76 -3.03 12.71 -9.19
CA GLU A 76 -2.74 13.07 -7.79
C GLU A 76 -3.16 11.96 -6.83
N LEU A 77 -4.34 11.38 -7.06
CA LEU A 77 -4.86 10.30 -6.23
C LEU A 77 -4.02 9.02 -6.35
N SER A 78 -3.58 8.70 -7.56
CA SER A 78 -2.68 7.57 -7.82
C SER A 78 -1.32 7.77 -7.17
N GLN A 79 -0.79 9.00 -7.20
CA GLN A 79 0.45 9.34 -6.51
C GLN A 79 0.31 9.22 -4.98
N ARG A 80 -0.77 9.76 -4.41
CA ARG A 80 -1.06 9.64 -2.96
C ARG A 80 -1.21 8.18 -2.53
N LEU A 81 -1.86 7.37 -3.35
CA LEU A 81 -2.00 5.93 -3.13
C LEU A 81 -0.63 5.22 -3.18
N LEU A 82 0.22 5.57 -4.14
CA LEU A 82 1.58 5.03 -4.22
C LEU A 82 2.41 5.37 -2.98
N VAL A 83 2.30 6.59 -2.44
CA VAL A 83 2.97 6.99 -1.19
C VAL A 83 2.48 6.15 -0.01
N HIS A 84 1.16 5.92 0.09
CA HIS A 84 0.55 5.06 1.10
C HIS A 84 1.07 3.61 1.02
N GLU A 85 1.05 3.01 -0.17
CA GLU A 85 1.55 1.65 -0.41
C GLU A 85 3.05 1.54 -0.11
N TYR A 86 3.82 2.54 -0.49
CA TYR A 86 5.24 2.59 -0.12
C TYR A 86 5.42 2.64 1.41
N GLY A 87 4.49 3.28 2.14
CA GLY A 87 4.41 3.18 3.60
C GLY A 87 4.34 1.75 4.14
N HIS A 88 3.53 0.89 3.51
CA HIS A 88 3.48 -0.55 3.83
C HIS A 88 4.79 -1.28 3.51
N THR A 89 5.48 -0.88 2.45
CA THR A 89 6.85 -1.35 2.16
C THR A 89 7.82 -1.01 3.30
N ILE A 90 7.72 0.18 3.89
CA ILE A 90 8.52 0.58 5.05
C ILE A 90 8.13 -0.20 6.31
N GLN A 91 6.83 -0.43 6.56
CA GLN A 91 6.40 -1.32 7.64
C GLN A 91 6.99 -2.72 7.49
N SER A 92 7.09 -3.20 6.25
CA SER A 92 7.72 -4.47 5.93
C SER A 92 9.20 -4.50 6.30
N LEU A 93 9.95 -3.43 6.01
CA LEU A 93 11.35 -3.29 6.42
C LEU A 93 11.51 -3.27 7.94
N ILE A 94 10.59 -2.63 8.66
CA ILE A 94 10.66 -2.50 10.12
C ILE A 94 10.32 -3.84 10.79
N LEU A 95 9.22 -4.47 10.38
CA LEU A 95 8.66 -5.64 11.06
C LEU A 95 9.19 -6.98 10.54
N GLY A 96 9.72 -7.01 9.32
CA GLY A 96 10.25 -8.23 8.69
C GLY A 96 9.23 -9.37 8.70
N PRO A 97 9.51 -10.52 9.33
CA PRO A 97 8.59 -11.65 9.36
C PRO A 97 7.24 -11.35 10.04
N LEU A 98 7.20 -10.37 10.96
CA LEU A 98 5.98 -10.01 11.68
C LEU A 98 5.04 -9.12 10.86
N TYR A 99 5.48 -8.60 9.71
CA TYR A 99 4.70 -7.71 8.86
C TYR A 99 3.33 -8.29 8.48
N LEU A 100 3.30 -9.52 7.97
CA LEU A 100 2.04 -10.14 7.54
C LEU A 100 1.08 -10.37 8.72
N ILE A 101 1.62 -10.68 9.90
CA ILE A 101 0.80 -10.97 11.09
C ILE A 101 0.22 -9.68 11.70
N ILE A 102 1.05 -8.64 11.85
CA ILE A 102 0.68 -7.39 12.54
C ILE A 102 -0.02 -6.42 11.60
N ILE A 103 0.35 -6.40 10.32
CA ILE A 103 -0.16 -5.45 9.33
C ILE A 103 -1.04 -6.16 8.31
N GLY A 104 -0.51 -7.16 7.62
CA GLY A 104 -1.19 -7.80 6.48
C GLY A 104 -2.57 -8.37 6.85
N ILE A 105 -2.63 -9.19 7.90
CA ILE A 105 -3.88 -9.81 8.37
C ILE A 105 -4.87 -8.75 8.86
N PRO A 106 -4.52 -7.84 9.80
CA PRO A 106 -5.49 -6.84 10.27
C PRO A 106 -5.96 -5.89 9.17
N SER A 107 -5.08 -5.44 8.27
CA SER A 107 -5.44 -4.58 7.13
C SER A 107 -6.42 -5.29 6.19
N THR A 108 -6.13 -6.55 5.83
CA THR A 108 -7.01 -7.35 4.97
C THR A 108 -8.37 -7.58 5.63
N LEU A 109 -8.40 -7.95 6.91
CA LEU A 109 -9.65 -8.14 7.64
C LEU A 109 -10.45 -6.83 7.73
N TRP A 110 -9.77 -5.70 7.95
CA TRP A 110 -10.41 -4.39 7.96
C TRP A 110 -11.01 -4.00 6.59
N GLY A 111 -10.31 -4.29 5.50
CA GLY A 111 -10.76 -4.03 4.13
C GLY A 111 -11.91 -4.91 3.67
N PHE A 112 -11.82 -6.22 3.91
CA PHE A 112 -12.69 -7.23 3.30
C PHE A 112 -13.85 -7.71 4.19
N LEU A 113 -13.77 -7.59 5.53
CA LEU A 113 -14.87 -8.07 6.37
C LEU A 113 -16.12 -7.19 6.24
N PRO A 114 -17.30 -7.77 5.87
CA PRO A 114 -18.54 -7.01 5.74
C PRO A 114 -18.95 -6.29 7.03
N CYS A 115 -18.72 -6.91 8.19
CA CYS A 115 -19.05 -6.32 9.49
C CYS A 115 -18.22 -5.05 9.79
N CYS A 116 -16.95 -5.00 9.38
CA CYS A 116 -16.11 -3.81 9.50
C CYS A 116 -16.56 -2.73 8.51
N ASN A 117 -16.89 -3.11 7.27
CA ASN A 117 -17.38 -2.16 6.26
C ASN A 117 -18.70 -1.50 6.68
N ILE A 118 -19.66 -2.27 7.21
CA ILE A 118 -20.92 -1.75 7.75
C ILE A 118 -20.65 -0.77 8.90
N LYS A 119 -19.76 -1.12 9.84
CA LYS A 119 -19.38 -0.23 10.95
C LYS A 119 -18.73 1.06 10.47
N ARG A 120 -17.83 1.01 9.48
CA ARG A 120 -17.19 2.22 8.90
C ARG A 120 -18.20 3.14 8.26
N LYS A 121 -19.09 2.59 7.42
CA LYS A 121 -20.15 3.36 6.76
C LYS A 121 -21.12 3.97 7.76
N ALA A 122 -21.55 3.20 8.75
CA ALA A 122 -22.48 3.68 9.78
C ALA A 122 -21.90 4.80 10.66
N LYS A 123 -20.58 4.84 10.84
CA LYS A 123 -19.88 5.83 11.67
C LYS A 123 -19.08 6.86 10.88
N SER A 124 -19.19 6.87 9.55
CA SER A 124 -18.40 7.72 8.64
C SER A 124 -16.88 7.68 8.91
N ILE A 125 -16.36 6.52 9.33
CA ILE A 125 -14.93 6.35 9.65
C ILE A 125 -14.14 6.15 8.36
N SER A 126 -13.03 6.89 8.19
CA SER A 126 -12.10 6.70 7.07
C SER A 126 -11.45 5.32 7.13
N TYR A 127 -11.24 4.68 5.97
CA TYR A 127 -10.45 3.46 5.88
C TYR A 127 -9.05 3.66 6.50
N PHE A 128 -8.44 4.82 6.22
CA PHE A 128 -7.08 5.17 6.61
C PHE A 128 -6.92 5.54 8.09
N SER A 129 -8.00 5.63 8.87
CA SER A 129 -7.89 5.87 10.31
C SER A 129 -7.47 4.62 11.09
N PHE A 130 -7.54 3.44 10.47
CA PHE A 130 -7.13 2.18 11.11
C PHE A 130 -5.60 2.17 11.28
N PHE A 131 -5.11 1.58 12.39
CA PHE A 131 -3.73 1.80 12.80
C PHE A 131 -2.69 1.34 11.76
N THR A 132 -2.96 0.25 11.03
CA THR A 132 -2.08 -0.25 9.95
C THR A 132 -1.97 0.76 8.83
N GLU A 133 -3.11 1.31 8.40
CA GLU A 133 -3.24 2.25 7.30
C GLU A 133 -2.68 3.62 7.68
N LYS A 134 -3.00 4.11 8.89
CA LYS A 134 -2.51 5.37 9.42
C LYS A 134 -0.99 5.36 9.56
N TRP A 135 -0.44 4.24 10.01
CA TRP A 135 1.01 4.08 10.12
C TRP A 135 1.68 4.01 8.74
N ALA A 136 1.04 3.38 7.76
CA ALA A 136 1.53 3.38 6.38
C ALA A 136 1.55 4.80 5.80
N ASN A 137 0.46 5.57 5.94
CA ASN A 137 0.42 6.98 5.55
C ASN A 137 1.56 7.79 6.19
N PHE A 138 1.71 7.68 7.51
CA PHE A 138 2.77 8.38 8.23
C PHE A 138 4.17 8.02 7.71
N LEU A 139 4.49 6.72 7.57
CA LEU A 139 5.81 6.29 7.10
C LEU A 139 6.07 6.68 5.64
N GLY A 140 5.05 6.56 4.78
CA GLY A 140 5.13 6.98 3.39
C GLY A 140 5.45 8.47 3.27
N GLU A 141 4.70 9.31 3.97
CA GLU A 141 4.91 10.76 4.00
C GLU A 141 6.28 11.13 4.56
N GLN A 142 6.69 10.53 5.69
CA GLN A 142 7.97 10.83 6.32
C GLN A 142 9.16 10.44 5.44
N VAL A 143 9.10 9.31 4.73
CA VAL A 143 10.24 8.83 3.92
C VAL A 143 10.31 9.50 2.55
N THR A 144 9.16 9.81 1.95
CA THR A 144 9.10 10.36 0.58
C THR A 144 9.00 11.89 0.54
N GLY A 145 8.53 12.52 1.63
CA GLY A 145 8.20 13.95 1.66
C GLY A 145 6.96 14.33 0.86
N GLN A 146 6.18 13.35 0.38
CA GLN A 146 4.99 13.54 -0.45
C GLN A 146 3.73 13.27 0.36
N LYS A 147 2.58 13.84 -0.04
CA LYS A 147 1.30 13.60 0.64
C LYS A 147 0.78 12.19 0.33
N SER A 148 0.20 11.54 1.34
CA SER A 148 -0.48 10.25 1.17
C SER A 148 -2.01 10.42 1.08
N MET A 149 -2.72 9.33 1.37
CA MET A 149 -4.18 9.29 1.47
C MET A 149 -4.74 9.93 2.75
N GLU A 150 -3.87 10.26 3.72
CA GLU A 150 -4.23 10.95 4.97
C GLU A 150 -5.45 10.32 5.67
N ASN A 151 -6.53 11.08 5.91
CA ASN A 151 -7.80 10.57 6.46
C ASN A 151 -8.94 10.67 5.43
N LEU A 152 -8.64 10.56 4.14
CA LEU A 152 -9.66 10.64 3.09
C LEU A 152 -10.78 9.63 3.34
N VAL A 153 -12.01 10.10 3.33
CA VAL A 153 -13.19 9.26 3.58
C VAL A 153 -13.68 8.71 2.24
N ILE A 154 -13.51 7.40 2.05
CA ILE A 154 -13.86 6.69 0.81
C ILE A 154 -15.29 6.07 0.85
N ASN A 155 -16.06 6.35 1.92
CA ASN A 155 -17.34 5.67 2.22
C ASN A 155 -18.39 5.74 1.11
#